data_AF-A0A3E0NCF5-F1
#
_entry.id   AF-A0A3E0NCF5-F1
#
_cell.length_a   1.000
_cell.length_b   1.000
_cell.length_c   1.000
_cell.angle_alpha   90.00
_cell.angle_beta   90.00
_cell.angle_gamma   90.00
#
_symmetry.space_group_name_H-M   'P 1'
#
loop_
_entity.id
_entity.type
_entity.pdbx_description
1 polymer ?
#
loop_
_entity_poly.entity_id
_entity_poly.type
_entity_poly.pdbx_seq_one_letter_code
_entity_poly.pdbx_strand_id
1 'polypeptide(L)'
;MTNNPLLDTSSADVNVRLLGDTLGDVIRSTVGEDLYETIESIRQASKSATDVEQTTALFNALRKLDSEQLLLISRGFAQFLNLANIADQHFTTTKSVSGHFGAYDRISSTIEELSQSVSKEALAEAIANLHIDLVLTAHPTEITRRTLIHKHGEIHDCLNEVESGLASEERIQSRLADLIAQIWHTEEFLEQRPTPIDEARWSFAVIENSLWDAVPEFLRDLDAIVEKFELDLPPRTKPVVRLSSWIGGDRDGNPNVTAKVTRRAMIISRWQAADLISRDLEAIYEELSITRATAELRELVGDVREPYRAILKPLRDAVRKQRDELGAYIQDGTHPLPPVLFTQDIIGPLQQCRTSLAEVGLSAIAEGKLLDLIRRLESFGAHLVTLDVRQESTRHSDVIGEITTALGLGNYSEWSETDKQDFLKAEITNPRPLLPLNFAASEPCQEVLDTFRVIAETPREALGCYVISMASEPSDVLAVQLLL
;
A
#
# COMPACT_ATOMS: atom_id res chain seq x y z
N MET A 1 0.75 32.09 19.69
CA MET A 1 -0.06 31.16 20.52
C MET A 1 -1.52 31.42 20.19
N THR A 2 -1.97 30.89 19.06
CA THR A 2 -3.38 30.90 18.66
C THR A 2 -4.09 29.85 19.51
N ASN A 3 -5.12 30.27 20.25
CA ASN A 3 -6.07 29.37 20.89
C ASN A 3 -6.66 28.47 19.79
N ASN A 4 -6.20 27.22 19.71
CA ASN A 4 -6.89 26.21 18.91
C ASN A 4 -8.16 25.88 19.69
N PRO A 5 -9.37 26.24 19.23
CA PRO A 5 -10.59 25.82 19.90
C PRO A 5 -10.58 24.30 20.00
N LEU A 6 -10.96 23.77 21.17
CA LEU A 6 -11.13 22.33 21.36
C LEU A 6 -12.03 21.81 20.24
N LEU A 7 -11.53 20.80 19.51
CA LEU A 7 -12.23 20.17 18.40
C LEU A 7 -13.57 19.63 18.90
N ASP A 8 -14.67 19.96 18.23
CA ASP A 8 -16.00 19.47 18.59
C ASP A 8 -16.17 18.03 18.12
N THR A 9 -16.11 17.08 19.07
CA THR A 9 -16.20 15.64 18.81
C THR A 9 -17.63 15.09 18.94
N SER A 10 -18.64 15.95 19.06
CA SER A 10 -20.01 15.52 19.31
C SER A 10 -20.57 14.58 18.23
N SER A 11 -20.22 14.78 16.96
CA SER A 11 -20.64 13.88 15.88
C SER A 11 -19.96 12.50 15.96
N ALA A 12 -18.69 12.44 16.35
CA ALA A 12 -18.00 11.18 16.59
C ALA A 12 -18.69 10.38 17.72
N ASP A 13 -19.04 11.04 18.82
CA ASP A 13 -19.75 10.42 19.94
C ASP A 13 -21.13 9.86 19.52
N VAL A 14 -21.84 10.53 18.61
CA VAL A 14 -23.11 10.06 18.05
C VAL A 14 -22.91 8.81 17.21
N ASN A 15 -21.91 8.80 16.32
CA ASN A 15 -21.61 7.65 15.46
C ASN A 15 -21.16 6.43 16.27
N VAL A 16 -20.30 6.62 17.28
CA VAL A 16 -19.87 5.54 18.20
C VAL A 16 -21.08 4.93 18.91
N ARG A 17 -22.03 5.76 19.38
CA ARG A 17 -23.27 5.26 20.00
C ARG A 17 -24.14 4.51 19.02
N LEU A 18 -24.37 5.05 17.82
CA LEU A 18 -25.17 4.41 16.78
C LEU A 18 -24.66 3.00 16.46
N LEU A 19 -23.35 2.87 16.18
CA LEU A 19 -22.74 1.58 15.86
C LEU A 19 -22.74 0.64 17.06
N GLY A 20 -22.49 1.17 18.26
CA GLY A 20 -22.50 0.40 19.50
C GLY A 20 -23.89 -0.15 19.86
N ASP A 21 -24.93 0.66 19.72
CA ASP A 21 -26.32 0.27 19.96
C ASP A 21 -26.75 -0.81 18.94
N THR A 22 -26.39 -0.61 17.67
CA THR A 22 -26.67 -1.59 16.60
C THR A 22 -25.97 -2.93 16.86
N LEU A 23 -24.70 -2.92 17.31
CA LEU A 23 -24.00 -4.14 17.73
C LEU A 23 -24.68 -4.79 18.93
N GLY A 24 -25.14 -4.00 19.90
CA GLY A 24 -25.90 -4.48 21.05
C GLY A 24 -27.16 -5.24 20.63
N ASP A 25 -27.94 -4.69 19.72
CA ASP A 25 -29.16 -5.31 19.20
C ASP A 25 -28.88 -6.61 18.41
N VAL A 26 -27.78 -6.63 17.65
CA VAL A 26 -27.29 -7.85 16.97
C VAL A 26 -26.91 -8.92 17.99
N ILE A 27 -26.17 -8.58 19.05
CA ILE A 27 -25.77 -9.55 20.08
C ILE A 27 -27.00 -10.11 20.81
N ARG A 28 -27.95 -9.26 21.20
CA ARG A 28 -29.19 -9.68 21.87
C ARG A 28 -30.01 -10.65 21.01
N SER A 29 -30.15 -10.35 19.73
CA SER A 29 -30.95 -11.18 18.80
C SER A 29 -30.29 -12.51 18.43
N THR A 30 -28.95 -12.57 18.40
CA THR A 30 -28.22 -13.74 17.89
C THR A 30 -27.72 -14.67 18.99
N VAL A 31 -27.31 -14.13 20.15
CA VAL A 31 -26.71 -14.91 21.24
C VAL A 31 -27.56 -14.90 22.51
N GLY A 32 -28.39 -13.88 22.70
CA GLY A 32 -29.36 -13.78 23.79
C GLY A 32 -29.06 -12.67 24.80
N GLU A 33 -30.09 -12.30 25.57
CA GLU A 33 -30.05 -11.17 26.51
C GLU A 33 -29.02 -11.37 27.64
N ASP A 34 -28.93 -12.58 28.20
CA ASP A 34 -28.06 -12.89 29.34
C ASP A 34 -26.57 -12.60 29.06
N LEU A 35 -26.12 -12.88 27.83
CA LEU A 35 -24.74 -12.62 27.44
C LEU A 35 -24.51 -11.13 27.17
N TYR A 36 -25.47 -10.45 26.55
CA TYR A 36 -25.42 -8.99 26.36
C TYR A 36 -25.29 -8.27 27.70
N GLU A 37 -26.13 -8.64 28.68
CA GLU A 37 -26.04 -8.10 30.05
C GLU A 37 -24.69 -8.38 30.70
N THR A 38 -24.10 -9.56 30.44
CA THR A 38 -22.77 -9.91 30.94
C THR A 38 -21.68 -9.02 30.33
N ILE A 39 -21.68 -8.83 29.01
CA ILE A 39 -20.72 -7.95 28.31
C ILE A 39 -20.85 -6.51 28.81
N GLU A 40 -22.07 -6.00 28.91
CA GLU A 40 -22.34 -4.63 29.35
C GLU A 40 -21.95 -4.43 30.82
N SER A 41 -22.23 -5.40 31.69
CA SER A 41 -21.80 -5.39 33.09
C SER A 41 -20.26 -5.33 33.22
N ILE A 42 -19.55 -6.14 32.43
CA ILE A 42 -18.07 -6.13 32.39
C ILE A 42 -17.55 -4.78 31.87
N ARG A 43 -18.18 -4.21 30.83
CA ARG A 43 -17.80 -2.91 30.28
C ARG A 43 -17.98 -1.77 31.29
N GLN A 44 -19.13 -1.74 31.97
CA GLN A 44 -19.43 -0.75 33.01
C GLN A 44 -18.50 -0.90 34.21
N ALA A 45 -18.23 -2.13 34.64
CA ALA A 45 -17.27 -2.42 35.69
C ALA A 45 -15.86 -1.97 35.30
N SER A 46 -15.42 -2.24 34.06
CA SER A 46 -14.12 -1.79 33.54
C SER A 46 -14.02 -0.27 33.45
N LYS A 47 -15.11 0.43 33.09
CA LYS A 47 -15.15 1.91 33.04
C LYS A 47 -15.13 2.54 34.44
N SER A 48 -15.74 1.86 35.41
CA SER A 48 -15.86 2.36 36.78
C SER A 48 -14.64 2.03 37.64
N ALA A 49 -13.91 0.96 37.31
CA ALA A 49 -12.72 0.47 37.99
C ALA A 49 -11.62 1.53 38.01
N THR A 50 -11.63 2.34 39.07
CA THR A 50 -10.64 3.39 39.33
C THR A 50 -9.79 3.06 40.56
N ASP A 51 -10.14 2.00 41.30
CA ASP A 51 -9.44 1.49 42.47
C ASP A 51 -9.12 -0.02 42.39
N VAL A 52 -8.28 -0.48 43.32
CA VAL A 52 -7.78 -1.86 43.39
C VAL A 52 -8.90 -2.86 43.73
N GLU A 53 -9.91 -2.43 44.48
CA GLU A 53 -10.99 -3.30 44.96
C GLU A 53 -11.97 -3.65 43.84
N GLN A 54 -12.36 -2.64 43.05
CA GLN A 54 -13.20 -2.79 41.85
C GLN A 54 -12.50 -3.60 40.77
N THR A 55 -11.18 -3.39 40.58
CA THR A 55 -10.36 -4.19 39.68
C THR A 55 -10.35 -5.66 40.11
N THR A 56 -10.22 -5.93 41.42
CA THR A 56 -10.25 -7.30 41.96
C THR A 56 -11.62 -7.96 41.77
N ALA A 57 -12.71 -7.20 41.96
CA ALA A 57 -14.07 -7.69 41.71
C ALA A 57 -14.29 -8.07 40.23
N LEU A 58 -13.78 -7.25 39.29
CA LEU A 58 -13.80 -7.54 37.86
C LEU A 58 -13.04 -8.83 37.53
N PHE A 59 -11.83 -9.00 38.05
CA PHE A 59 -11.05 -10.23 37.86
C PHE A 59 -11.79 -11.47 38.40
N ASN A 60 -12.45 -11.35 39.55
CA ASN A 60 -13.23 -12.45 40.12
C ASN A 60 -14.48 -12.78 39.29
N ALA A 61 -15.10 -11.79 38.65
CA ALA A 61 -16.20 -12.01 37.72
C ALA A 61 -15.71 -12.74 36.46
N LEU A 62 -14.59 -12.30 35.88
CA LEU A 62 -13.98 -12.93 34.70
C LEU A 62 -13.58 -14.40 34.94
N ARG A 63 -13.09 -14.72 36.15
CA ARG A 63 -12.72 -16.10 36.53
C ARG A 63 -13.88 -17.09 36.60
N LYS A 64 -15.13 -16.61 36.65
CA LYS A 64 -16.32 -17.46 36.73
C LYS A 64 -16.84 -17.86 35.35
N LEU A 65 -16.35 -17.22 34.30
CA LEU A 65 -16.78 -17.46 32.93
C LEU A 65 -16.13 -18.73 32.37
N ASP A 66 -16.89 -19.46 31.57
CA ASP A 66 -16.33 -20.58 30.81
C ASP A 66 -15.59 -20.09 29.55
N SER A 67 -14.95 -21.03 28.84
CA SER A 67 -14.14 -20.70 27.65
C SER A 67 -14.97 -20.15 26.49
N GLU A 68 -16.23 -20.57 26.34
CA GLU A 68 -17.12 -20.10 25.27
C GLU A 68 -17.57 -18.67 25.54
N GLN A 69 -17.95 -18.37 26.78
CA GLN A 69 -18.29 -17.04 27.24
C GLN A 69 -17.10 -16.08 27.10
N LEU A 70 -15.89 -16.48 27.49
CA LEU A 70 -14.68 -15.67 27.33
C LEU A 70 -14.40 -15.33 25.87
N LEU A 71 -14.59 -16.29 24.96
CA LEU A 71 -14.42 -16.05 23.52
C LEU A 71 -15.45 -15.03 23.01
N LEU A 72 -16.72 -15.20 23.35
CA LEU A 72 -17.79 -14.28 22.90
C LEU A 72 -17.63 -12.87 23.49
N ILE A 73 -17.21 -12.76 24.75
CA ILE A 73 -16.95 -11.47 25.39
C ILE A 73 -15.75 -10.78 24.78
N SER A 74 -14.64 -11.50 24.55
CA SER A 74 -13.45 -10.93 23.91
C SER A 74 -13.76 -10.46 22.48
N ARG A 75 -14.56 -11.24 21.73
CA ARG A 75 -15.09 -10.83 20.43
C ARG A 75 -15.96 -9.58 20.53
N GLY A 76 -16.87 -9.53 21.51
CA GLY A 76 -17.71 -8.36 21.79
C GLY A 76 -16.88 -7.08 21.93
N PHE A 77 -15.90 -7.09 22.82
CA PHE A 77 -15.01 -5.95 23.04
C PHE A 77 -14.16 -5.59 21.81
N ALA A 78 -13.64 -6.60 21.09
CA ALA A 78 -12.90 -6.37 19.85
C ALA A 78 -13.78 -5.65 18.80
N GLN A 79 -15.04 -6.08 18.64
CA GLN A 79 -15.97 -5.46 17.70
C GLN A 79 -16.38 -4.06 18.10
N PHE A 80 -16.65 -3.82 19.39
CA PHE A 80 -16.89 -2.46 19.89
C PHE A 80 -15.72 -1.53 19.58
N LEU A 81 -14.48 -2.00 19.79
CA LEU A 81 -13.28 -1.22 19.48
C LEU A 81 -13.16 -0.95 17.97
N ASN A 82 -13.36 -1.97 17.13
CA ASN A 82 -13.31 -1.82 15.67
C ASN A 82 -14.36 -0.80 15.18
N LEU A 83 -15.60 -0.88 15.66
CA LEU A 83 -16.66 0.07 15.31
C LEU A 83 -16.36 1.48 15.82
N ALA A 84 -15.80 1.61 17.02
CA ALA A 84 -15.38 2.91 17.54
C ALA A 84 -14.25 3.52 16.68
N ASN A 85 -13.28 2.71 16.25
CA ASN A 85 -12.22 3.13 15.35
C ASN A 85 -12.78 3.59 13.99
N ILE A 86 -13.78 2.91 13.44
CA ILE A 86 -14.44 3.31 12.18
C ILE A 86 -15.16 4.66 12.35
N ALA A 87 -15.87 4.85 13.46
CA ALA A 87 -16.54 6.12 13.75
C ALA A 87 -15.54 7.28 13.92
N ASP A 88 -14.41 7.04 14.58
CA ASP A 88 -13.34 8.03 14.74
C ASP A 88 -12.66 8.35 13.41
N GLN A 89 -12.32 7.32 12.61
CA GLN A 89 -11.78 7.49 11.26
C GLN A 89 -12.74 8.29 10.37
N HIS A 90 -14.02 7.95 10.36
CA HIS A 90 -15.04 8.70 9.64
C HIS A 90 -15.04 10.17 10.07
N PHE A 91 -15.05 10.45 11.37
CA PHE A 91 -15.02 11.82 11.89
C PHE A 91 -13.81 12.60 11.37
N THR A 92 -12.61 12.01 11.33
CA THR A 92 -11.41 12.70 10.82
C THR A 92 -11.48 13.07 9.34
N THR A 93 -12.35 12.41 8.57
CA THR A 93 -12.57 12.67 7.13
C THR A 93 -13.73 13.62 6.85
N THR A 94 -14.55 13.95 7.85
CA THR A 94 -15.72 14.83 7.67
C THR A 94 -15.28 16.26 7.32
N LYS A 95 -16.05 16.93 6.46
CA LYS A 95 -15.80 18.32 6.04
C LYS A 95 -15.68 19.30 7.21
N SER A 96 -16.39 19.07 8.31
CA SER A 96 -16.37 19.93 9.50
C SER A 96 -14.98 20.04 10.14
N VAL A 97 -14.12 19.03 9.99
CA VAL A 97 -12.77 18.98 10.56
C VAL A 97 -11.67 18.94 9.50
N SER A 98 -12.03 19.13 8.22
CA SER A 98 -11.10 19.18 7.10
C SER A 98 -9.99 20.23 7.29
N GLY A 99 -10.30 21.38 7.89
CA GLY A 99 -9.29 22.40 8.21
C GLY A 99 -8.18 21.92 9.18
N HIS A 100 -8.45 20.86 9.97
CA HIS A 100 -7.49 20.30 10.93
C HIS A 100 -6.72 19.11 10.36
N PHE A 101 -7.39 18.25 9.59
CA PHE A 101 -6.84 16.96 9.12
C PHE A 101 -6.65 16.86 7.60
N GLY A 102 -7.35 17.68 6.82
CA GLY A 102 -7.31 17.67 5.35
C GLY A 102 -5.97 18.12 4.80
N ALA A 103 -5.43 17.36 3.85
CA ALA A 103 -4.13 17.64 3.25
C ALA A 103 -4.08 19.01 2.58
N TYR A 104 -5.11 19.37 1.80
CA TYR A 104 -5.20 20.67 1.12
C TYR A 104 -5.06 21.85 2.08
N ASP A 105 -5.88 21.92 3.13
CA ASP A 105 -5.89 23.05 4.07
C ASP A 105 -4.57 23.16 4.84
N ARG A 106 -3.97 22.03 5.22
CA ARG A 106 -2.69 21.97 5.93
C ARG A 106 -1.52 22.41 5.05
N ILE A 107 -1.48 21.98 3.80
CA ILE A 107 -0.43 22.39 2.86
C ILE A 107 -0.64 23.86 2.50
N SER A 108 -1.87 24.27 2.18
CA SER A 108 -2.18 25.67 1.85
C SER A 108 -1.78 26.62 2.99
N SER A 109 -2.15 26.31 4.24
CA SER A 109 -1.77 27.15 5.39
C SER A 109 -0.26 27.19 5.61
N THR A 110 0.44 26.08 5.38
CA THR A 110 1.91 26.03 5.43
C THR A 110 2.54 26.92 4.35
N ILE A 111 2.03 26.88 3.12
CA ILE A 111 2.50 27.76 2.03
C ILE A 111 2.18 29.22 2.33
N GLU A 112 1.01 29.54 2.89
CA GLU A 112 0.65 30.89 3.33
C GLU A 112 1.63 31.42 4.38
N GLU A 113 1.98 30.62 5.38
CA GLU A 113 2.95 31.00 6.41
C GLU A 113 4.35 31.19 5.81
N LEU A 114 4.84 30.24 5.01
CA LEU A 114 6.17 30.31 4.41
C LEU A 114 6.31 31.46 3.41
N SER A 115 5.23 31.82 2.69
CA SER A 115 5.23 32.94 1.74
C SER A 115 5.57 34.30 2.37
N GLN A 116 5.46 34.42 3.70
CA GLN A 116 5.85 35.62 4.42
C GLN A 116 7.37 35.78 4.57
N SER A 117 8.13 34.70 4.39
CA SER A 117 9.58 34.67 4.64
C SER A 117 10.41 34.06 3.51
N VAL A 118 9.78 33.39 2.55
CA VAL A 118 10.42 32.65 1.45
C VAL A 118 9.89 33.15 0.11
N SER A 119 10.77 33.26 -0.89
CA SER A 119 10.41 33.65 -2.27
C SER A 119 9.55 32.59 -2.96
N LYS A 120 8.69 33.00 -3.91
CA LYS A 120 7.85 32.08 -4.70
C LYS A 120 8.68 31.04 -5.46
N GLU A 121 9.85 31.43 -5.97
CA GLU A 121 10.74 30.55 -6.73
C GLU A 121 11.26 29.39 -5.86
N ALA A 122 11.68 29.70 -4.63
CA ALA A 122 12.13 28.70 -3.66
C ALA A 122 10.99 27.76 -3.22
N LEU A 123 9.77 28.28 -3.07
CA LEU A 123 8.59 27.45 -2.79
C LEU A 123 8.27 26.52 -3.97
N ALA A 124 8.32 27.03 -5.20
CA ALA A 124 8.09 26.23 -6.39
C ALA A 124 9.15 25.13 -6.57
N GLU A 125 10.42 25.44 -6.32
CA GLU A 125 11.51 24.46 -6.34
C GLU A 125 11.32 23.38 -5.25
N ALA A 126 10.93 23.78 -4.03
CA ALA A 126 10.66 22.83 -2.96
C ALA A 126 9.49 21.88 -3.31
N ILE A 127 8.40 22.41 -3.87
CA ILE A 127 7.26 21.61 -4.32
C ILE A 127 7.67 20.70 -5.47
N ALA A 128 8.45 21.18 -6.45
CA ALA A 128 8.91 20.39 -7.58
C ALA A 128 9.83 19.22 -7.16
N ASN A 129 10.65 19.43 -6.14
CA ASN A 129 11.56 18.42 -5.56
C ASN A 129 10.91 17.53 -4.50
N LEU A 130 9.65 17.77 -4.12
CA LEU A 130 8.92 16.95 -3.16
C LEU A 130 8.86 15.50 -3.63
N HIS A 131 9.31 14.58 -2.78
CA HIS A 131 9.28 13.15 -3.02
C HIS A 131 8.98 12.44 -1.70
N ILE A 132 7.91 11.65 -1.70
CA ILE A 132 7.41 10.89 -0.57
C ILE A 132 7.41 9.41 -1.00
N ASP A 133 8.21 8.59 -0.35
CA ASP A 133 8.23 7.14 -0.54
C ASP A 133 7.59 6.46 0.67
N LEU A 134 6.42 5.86 0.46
CA LEU A 134 5.66 5.17 1.51
C LEU A 134 5.97 3.68 1.43
N VAL A 135 6.67 3.18 2.45
CA VAL A 135 7.09 1.77 2.51
C VAL A 135 6.08 0.95 3.31
N LEU A 136 5.34 0.07 2.63
CA LEU A 136 4.38 -0.84 3.25
C LEU A 136 5.10 -2.00 3.94
N THR A 137 4.83 -2.16 5.23
CA THR A 137 5.33 -3.26 6.07
C THR A 137 4.20 -4.21 6.46
N ALA A 138 4.52 -5.47 6.75
CA ALA A 138 3.54 -6.41 7.28
C ALA A 138 3.05 -5.96 8.66
N HIS A 139 1.76 -6.17 8.96
CA HIS A 139 1.22 -5.86 10.28
C HIS A 139 1.36 -7.08 11.21
N PRO A 140 2.08 -6.97 12.34
CA PRO A 140 2.43 -8.14 13.17
C PRO A 140 1.24 -8.76 13.93
N THR A 141 0.14 -8.01 14.13
CA THR A 141 -0.96 -8.41 15.01
C THR A 141 -2.37 -8.18 14.46
N GLU A 142 -2.51 -7.55 13.28
CA GLU A 142 -3.81 -7.09 12.78
C GLU A 142 -3.97 -7.64 11.38
N ILE A 143 -4.85 -8.62 11.31
CA ILE A 143 -5.08 -9.46 10.15
C ILE A 143 -6.56 -9.29 9.81
N THR A 144 -6.93 -8.07 9.47
CA THR A 144 -8.28 -7.78 8.97
C THR A 144 -8.40 -8.37 7.57
N ARG A 145 -9.19 -9.45 7.45
CA ARG A 145 -9.43 -10.11 6.16
C ARG A 145 -9.94 -9.07 5.15
N ARG A 146 -9.64 -9.25 3.85
CA ARG A 146 -10.20 -8.41 2.75
C ARG A 146 -11.73 -8.21 2.88
N THR A 147 -12.43 -9.23 3.35
CA THR A 147 -13.88 -9.18 3.60
C THR A 147 -14.28 -8.19 4.68
N LEU A 148 -13.45 -7.98 5.72
CA LEU A 148 -13.71 -7.00 6.76
C LEU A 148 -13.39 -5.59 6.28
N ILE A 149 -12.29 -5.38 5.55
CA ILE A 149 -11.94 -4.08 4.94
C ILE A 149 -13.11 -3.55 4.09
N HIS A 150 -13.68 -4.40 3.23
CA HIS A 150 -14.85 -4.02 2.43
C HIS A 150 -16.07 -3.67 3.29
N LYS A 151 -16.34 -4.41 4.36
CA LYS A 151 -17.47 -4.12 5.26
C LYS A 151 -17.26 -2.83 6.05
N HIS A 152 -16.03 -2.54 6.46
CA HIS A 152 -15.69 -1.28 7.12
C HIS A 152 -15.87 -0.09 6.17
N GLY A 153 -15.48 -0.23 4.89
CA GLY A 153 -15.77 0.76 3.85
C GLY A 153 -17.27 1.00 3.67
N GLU A 154 -18.07 -0.06 3.58
CA GLU A 154 -19.54 0.08 3.46
C GLU A 154 -20.19 0.71 4.71
N ILE A 155 -19.67 0.44 5.90
CA ILE A 155 -20.12 1.13 7.13
C ILE A 155 -19.77 2.62 7.05
N HIS A 156 -18.57 2.96 6.60
CA HIS A 156 -18.15 4.34 6.37
C HIS A 156 -19.06 5.06 5.37
N ASP A 157 -19.42 4.41 4.25
CA ASP A 157 -20.36 4.95 3.26
C ASP A 157 -21.76 5.17 3.85
N CYS A 158 -22.23 4.23 4.67
CA CYS A 158 -23.50 4.40 5.40
C CYS A 158 -23.46 5.62 6.33
N LEU A 159 -22.36 5.85 7.05
CA LEU A 159 -22.19 7.02 7.91
C LEU A 159 -22.18 8.33 7.10
N ASN A 160 -21.51 8.34 5.94
CA ASN A 160 -21.54 9.48 5.01
C ASN A 160 -22.98 9.78 4.52
N GLU A 161 -23.75 8.74 4.21
CA GLU A 161 -25.17 8.89 3.82
C GLU A 161 -26.01 9.47 4.96
N VAL A 162 -25.79 9.05 6.21
CA VAL A 162 -26.47 9.62 7.39
C VAL A 162 -26.20 11.13 7.49
N GLU A 163 -24.93 11.55 7.39
CA GLU A 163 -24.58 12.98 7.47
C GLU A 163 -25.13 13.79 6.30
N SER A 164 -25.22 13.20 5.11
CA SER A 164 -25.78 13.88 3.94
C SER A 164 -27.27 14.21 4.08
N GLY A 165 -28.01 13.43 4.88
CA GLY A 165 -29.46 13.53 5.03
C GLY A 165 -30.26 13.24 3.74
N LEU A 166 -29.62 12.72 2.68
CA LEU A 166 -30.24 12.50 1.37
C LEU A 166 -30.94 11.14 1.25
N ALA A 167 -30.61 10.18 2.12
CA ALA A 167 -31.12 8.82 2.10
C ALA A 167 -32.09 8.54 3.26
N SER A 168 -32.91 7.49 3.11
CA SER A 168 -33.86 7.07 4.13
C SER A 168 -33.11 6.50 5.35
N GLU A 169 -33.29 7.12 6.52
CA GLU A 169 -32.66 6.69 7.78
C GLU A 169 -32.93 5.21 8.09
N GLU A 170 -34.18 4.74 7.90
CA GLU A 170 -34.55 3.33 8.13
C GLU A 170 -33.76 2.37 7.23
N ARG A 171 -33.54 2.75 5.96
CA ARG A 171 -32.77 1.93 5.02
C ARG A 171 -31.29 1.86 5.43
N ILE A 172 -30.71 2.98 5.85
CA ILE A 172 -29.31 3.01 6.28
C ILE A 172 -29.14 2.21 7.57
N GLN A 173 -30.01 2.40 8.56
CA GLN A 173 -29.99 1.61 9.80
C GLN A 173 -30.12 0.12 9.54
N SER A 174 -31.03 -0.29 8.64
CA SER A 174 -31.15 -1.70 8.26
C SER A 174 -29.88 -2.24 7.59
N ARG A 175 -29.19 -1.44 6.78
CA ARG A 175 -27.92 -1.83 6.14
C ARG A 175 -26.78 -1.91 7.15
N LEU A 176 -26.67 -0.95 8.07
CA LEU A 176 -25.71 -0.99 9.17
C LEU A 176 -25.89 -2.24 10.03
N ALA A 177 -27.13 -2.56 10.40
CA ALA A 177 -27.45 -3.77 11.16
C ALA A 177 -27.05 -5.05 10.41
N ASP A 178 -27.33 -5.12 9.10
CA ASP A 178 -26.89 -6.23 8.24
C ASP A 178 -25.36 -6.35 8.23
N LEU A 179 -24.63 -5.27 7.96
CA LEU A 179 -23.15 -5.29 7.92
C LEU A 179 -22.55 -5.72 9.27
N ILE A 180 -23.04 -5.15 10.37
CA ILE A 180 -22.58 -5.46 11.73
C ILE A 180 -22.90 -6.91 12.09
N ALA A 181 -24.08 -7.41 11.76
CA ALA A 181 -24.43 -8.82 11.96
C ALA A 181 -23.50 -9.74 11.17
N GLN A 182 -23.18 -9.40 9.92
CA GLN A 182 -22.26 -10.21 9.16
C GLN A 182 -20.85 -10.18 9.73
N ILE A 183 -20.35 -9.04 10.24
CA ILE A 183 -19.05 -8.96 10.95
C ILE A 183 -19.09 -9.84 12.21
N TRP A 184 -20.16 -9.71 13.02
CA TRP A 184 -20.37 -10.50 14.22
C TRP A 184 -20.41 -12.01 13.98
N HIS A 185 -20.81 -12.46 12.79
CA HIS A 185 -20.80 -13.88 12.41
C HIS A 185 -19.60 -14.29 11.55
N THR A 186 -18.70 -13.37 11.20
CA THR A 186 -17.46 -13.68 10.47
C THR A 186 -16.32 -13.94 11.46
N GLU A 187 -15.79 -15.16 11.50
CA GLU A 187 -14.63 -15.48 12.35
C GLU A 187 -13.39 -14.66 11.96
N GLU A 188 -12.87 -13.89 12.91
CA GLU A 188 -11.70 -13.02 12.71
C GLU A 188 -10.39 -13.73 13.03
N PHE A 189 -10.41 -14.68 13.96
CA PHE A 189 -9.22 -15.42 14.35
C PHE A 189 -8.85 -16.42 13.26
N LEU A 190 -7.60 -16.36 12.79
CA LEU A 190 -7.05 -17.41 11.96
C LEU A 190 -6.60 -18.57 12.85
N GLU A 191 -6.99 -19.79 12.50
CA GLU A 191 -6.44 -21.00 13.13
C GLU A 191 -4.94 -21.16 12.84
N GLN A 192 -4.43 -20.53 11.77
CA GLN A 192 -3.05 -20.62 11.30
C GLN A 192 -2.45 -19.23 11.07
N ARG A 193 -1.15 -19.07 11.33
CA ARG A 193 -0.45 -17.82 11.00
C ARG A 193 -0.52 -17.57 9.49
N PRO A 194 -0.71 -16.31 9.06
CA PRO A 194 -0.73 -15.98 7.64
C PRO A 194 0.61 -16.31 6.99
N THR A 195 0.57 -16.66 5.71
CA THR A 195 1.79 -16.77 4.93
C THR A 195 2.24 -15.37 4.47
N PRO A 196 3.53 -15.15 4.16
CA PRO A 196 3.98 -13.87 3.59
C PRO A 196 3.24 -13.47 2.30
N ILE A 197 2.68 -14.45 1.58
CA ILE A 197 1.87 -14.20 0.38
C ILE A 197 0.47 -13.68 0.74
N ASP A 198 -0.10 -14.13 1.86
CA ASP A 198 -1.38 -13.60 2.36
C ASP A 198 -1.21 -12.14 2.80
N GLU A 199 -0.11 -11.84 3.50
CA GLU A 199 0.26 -10.48 3.89
C GLU A 199 0.41 -9.57 2.66
N ALA A 200 1.12 -10.03 1.62
CA ALA A 200 1.28 -9.27 0.38
C ALA A 200 -0.07 -8.95 -0.28
N ARG A 201 -0.97 -9.94 -0.35
CA ARG A 201 -2.32 -9.76 -0.91
C ARG A 201 -3.14 -8.74 -0.14
N TRP A 202 -3.02 -8.69 1.19
CA TRP A 202 -3.75 -7.71 2.00
C TRP A 202 -3.20 -6.30 1.83
N SER A 203 -1.88 -6.14 1.81
CA SER A 203 -1.30 -4.82 1.59
C SER A 203 -1.61 -4.28 0.19
N PHE A 204 -1.68 -5.14 -0.82
CA PHE A 204 -2.14 -4.71 -2.15
C PHE A 204 -3.63 -4.36 -2.19
N ALA A 205 -4.45 -4.96 -1.32
CA ALA A 205 -5.85 -4.55 -1.16
C ALA A 205 -5.98 -3.15 -0.55
N VAL A 206 -5.06 -2.71 0.32
CA VAL A 206 -5.03 -1.32 0.80
C VAL A 206 -4.77 -0.35 -0.35
N ILE A 207 -3.92 -0.74 -1.30
CA ILE A 207 -3.68 0.08 -2.50
C ILE A 207 -4.95 0.15 -3.34
N GLU A 208 -5.55 -1.00 -3.68
CA GLU A 208 -6.78 -1.08 -4.49
C GLU A 208 -7.95 -0.28 -3.91
N ASN A 209 -8.17 -0.35 -2.60
CA ASN A 209 -9.37 0.22 -1.97
C ASN A 209 -9.17 1.65 -1.44
N SER A 210 -7.96 2.20 -1.49
CA SER A 210 -7.70 3.54 -0.92
C SER A 210 -6.64 4.31 -1.72
N LEU A 211 -5.39 3.85 -1.72
CA LEU A 211 -4.29 4.66 -2.27
C LEU A 211 -4.40 4.87 -3.78
N TRP A 212 -5.00 3.92 -4.51
CA TRP A 212 -5.20 4.02 -5.96
C TRP A 212 -5.99 5.29 -6.35
N ASP A 213 -6.95 5.70 -5.51
CA ASP A 213 -7.77 6.89 -5.74
C ASP A 213 -7.25 8.11 -4.97
N ALA A 214 -6.78 7.91 -3.74
CA ALA A 214 -6.30 9.00 -2.88
C ALA A 214 -5.04 9.70 -3.45
N VAL A 215 -4.14 8.98 -4.13
CA VAL A 215 -2.92 9.57 -4.68
C VAL A 215 -3.22 10.59 -5.78
N PRO A 216 -4.00 10.27 -6.84
CA PRO A 216 -4.42 11.27 -7.83
C PRO A 216 -5.14 12.48 -7.22
N GLU A 217 -6.02 12.27 -6.24
CA GLU A 217 -6.75 13.34 -5.54
C GLU A 217 -5.78 14.28 -4.80
N PHE A 218 -4.85 13.72 -4.03
CA PHE A 218 -3.80 14.48 -3.36
C PHE A 218 -2.96 15.31 -4.34
N LEU A 219 -2.66 14.76 -5.51
CA LEU A 219 -1.91 15.49 -6.54
C LEU A 219 -2.73 16.62 -7.17
N ARG A 220 -4.06 16.46 -7.28
CA ARG A 220 -4.96 17.55 -7.70
C ARG A 220 -5.03 18.67 -6.67
N ASP A 221 -5.07 18.33 -5.39
CA ASP A 221 -4.97 19.31 -4.31
C ASP A 221 -3.67 20.10 -4.40
N LEU A 222 -2.56 19.41 -4.70
CA LEU A 222 -1.27 20.06 -4.91
C LEU A 222 -1.29 21.00 -6.14
N ASP A 223 -1.90 20.60 -7.25
CA ASP A 223 -2.06 21.49 -8.42
C ASP A 223 -2.89 22.73 -8.08
N ALA A 224 -3.98 22.56 -7.34
CA ALA A 224 -4.85 23.65 -6.93
C ALA A 224 -4.13 24.64 -6.00
N ILE A 225 -3.27 24.14 -5.12
CA ILE A 225 -2.40 24.99 -4.27
C ILE A 225 -1.41 25.75 -5.13
N VAL A 226 -0.75 25.08 -6.06
CA VAL A 226 0.18 25.69 -7.00
C VAL A 226 -0.49 26.82 -7.79
N GLU A 227 -1.70 26.60 -8.30
CA GLU A 227 -2.48 27.60 -9.02
C GLU A 227 -2.87 28.75 -8.09
N LYS A 228 -3.38 28.46 -6.87
CA LYS A 228 -3.78 29.46 -5.87
C LYS A 228 -2.65 30.43 -5.51
N PHE A 229 -1.42 29.95 -5.40
CA PHE A 229 -0.25 30.77 -5.03
C PHE A 229 0.53 31.30 -6.25
N GLU A 230 0.08 30.98 -7.47
CA GLU A 230 0.72 31.33 -8.74
C GLU A 230 2.20 30.92 -8.75
N LEU A 231 2.47 29.66 -8.40
CA LEU A 231 3.83 29.11 -8.37
C LEU A 231 4.19 28.55 -9.74
N ASP A 232 5.34 28.95 -10.29
CA ASP A 232 5.86 28.41 -11.55
C ASP A 232 6.81 27.24 -11.27
N LEU A 233 6.33 26.00 -11.46
CA LEU A 233 7.09 24.82 -11.09
C LEU A 233 8.10 24.45 -12.17
N PRO A 234 9.37 24.24 -11.79
CA PRO A 234 10.30 23.59 -12.70
C PRO A 234 9.86 22.13 -12.98
N PRO A 235 10.30 21.54 -14.11
CA PRO A 235 10.02 20.14 -14.42
C PRO A 235 10.46 19.22 -13.30
N ARG A 236 9.58 18.30 -12.91
CA ARG A 236 9.87 17.30 -11.88
C ARG A 236 10.87 16.27 -12.40
N THR A 237 11.76 15.82 -11.52
CA THR A 237 12.72 14.74 -11.81
C THR A 237 12.32 13.41 -11.17
N LYS A 238 11.34 13.42 -10.27
CA LYS A 238 10.84 12.26 -9.52
C LYS A 238 9.32 12.37 -9.34
N PRO A 239 8.61 11.23 -9.21
CA PRO A 239 7.21 11.26 -8.81
C PRO A 239 7.08 11.82 -7.39
N VAL A 240 5.99 12.55 -7.12
CA VAL A 240 5.74 13.15 -5.81
C VAL A 240 5.50 12.07 -4.75
N VAL A 241 4.70 11.06 -5.10
CA VAL A 241 4.41 9.91 -4.23
C VAL A 241 4.88 8.65 -4.93
N ARG A 242 5.59 7.80 -4.20
CA ARG A 242 6.00 6.46 -4.59
C ARG A 242 5.59 5.48 -3.51
N LEU A 243 5.21 4.27 -3.92
CA LEU A 243 4.91 3.19 -3.01
C LEU A 243 5.96 2.09 -3.11
N SER A 244 6.50 1.73 -1.96
CA SER A 244 7.44 0.63 -1.80
C SER A 244 6.90 -0.40 -0.82
N SER A 245 7.46 -1.60 -0.79
CA SER A 245 7.03 -2.64 0.14
C SER A 245 8.18 -3.50 0.62
N TRP A 246 8.12 -3.86 1.90
CA TRP A 246 8.98 -4.87 2.53
C TRP A 246 8.36 -6.27 2.49
N ILE A 247 7.09 -6.39 2.08
CA ILE A 247 6.34 -7.63 2.23
C ILE A 247 6.74 -8.60 1.13
N GLY A 248 7.26 -9.76 1.55
CA GLY A 248 7.91 -10.71 0.66
C GLY A 248 9.36 -10.35 0.28
N GLY A 249 9.89 -9.23 0.78
CA GLY A 249 11.26 -8.78 0.56
C GLY A 249 12.13 -8.78 1.83
N ASP A 250 11.54 -8.43 2.98
CA ASP A 250 12.18 -8.47 4.29
C ASP A 250 12.23 -9.90 4.83
N ARG A 251 13.44 -10.44 4.90
CA ARG A 251 13.75 -11.78 5.41
C ARG A 251 14.62 -11.74 6.66
N ASP A 252 14.88 -10.56 7.19
CA ASP A 252 15.67 -10.38 8.42
C ASP A 252 14.96 -11.06 9.59
N GLY A 253 15.59 -12.09 10.15
CA GLY A 253 15.01 -12.92 11.22
C GLY A 253 13.76 -13.73 10.81
N ASN A 254 13.35 -13.74 9.53
CA ASN A 254 12.15 -14.42 9.06
C ASN A 254 12.45 -15.47 7.98
N PRO A 255 12.68 -16.75 8.35
CA PRO A 255 12.99 -17.82 7.39
C PRO A 255 11.85 -18.17 6.44
N ASN A 256 10.62 -17.68 6.70
CA ASN A 256 9.48 -17.93 5.81
C ASN A 256 9.53 -17.08 4.52
N VAL A 257 10.35 -16.02 4.49
CA VAL A 257 10.56 -15.17 3.32
C VAL A 257 11.74 -15.70 2.50
N THR A 258 11.45 -16.72 1.70
CA THR A 258 12.41 -17.35 0.77
C THR A 258 12.50 -16.60 -0.55
N ALA A 259 13.53 -16.88 -1.36
CA ALA A 259 13.63 -16.35 -2.72
C ALA A 259 12.39 -16.67 -3.59
N LYS A 260 11.77 -17.85 -3.37
CA LYS A 260 10.52 -18.25 -4.05
C LYS A 260 9.33 -17.39 -3.65
N VAL A 261 9.22 -17.06 -2.36
CA VAL A 261 8.18 -16.16 -1.84
C VAL A 261 8.34 -14.76 -2.42
N THR A 262 9.57 -14.24 -2.45
CA THR A 262 9.89 -12.94 -3.08
C THR A 262 9.44 -12.89 -4.53
N ARG A 263 9.87 -13.86 -5.35
CA ARG A 263 9.44 -13.96 -6.75
C ARG A 263 7.92 -14.00 -6.89
N ARG A 264 7.27 -14.78 -6.03
CA ARG A 264 5.81 -14.94 -6.06
C ARG A 264 5.08 -13.66 -5.68
N ALA A 265 5.54 -12.94 -4.66
CA ALA A 265 4.97 -11.65 -4.25
C ALA A 265 5.04 -10.61 -5.38
N MET A 266 6.18 -10.53 -6.07
CA MET A 266 6.36 -9.61 -7.20
C MET A 266 5.44 -9.94 -8.40
N ILE A 267 5.23 -11.22 -8.68
CA ILE A 267 4.30 -11.66 -9.74
C ILE A 267 2.85 -11.29 -9.38
N ILE A 268 2.46 -11.47 -8.11
CA ILE A 268 1.13 -11.05 -7.63
C ILE A 268 0.97 -9.53 -7.72
N SER A 269 2.02 -8.78 -7.38
CA SER A 269 2.03 -7.31 -7.46
C SER A 269 1.83 -6.82 -8.90
N ARG A 270 2.56 -7.42 -9.86
CA ARG A 270 2.38 -7.18 -11.31
C ARG A 270 0.98 -7.51 -11.79
N TRP A 271 0.41 -8.62 -11.32
CA TRP A 271 -0.95 -9.01 -11.70
C TRP A 271 -1.97 -7.99 -11.20
N GLN A 272 -1.87 -7.55 -9.95
CA GLN A 272 -2.76 -6.56 -9.36
C GLN A 272 -2.62 -5.20 -10.08
N ALA A 273 -1.40 -4.77 -10.41
CA ALA A 273 -1.17 -3.59 -11.24
C ALA A 273 -1.89 -3.69 -12.58
N ALA A 274 -1.69 -4.80 -13.30
CA ALA A 274 -2.32 -5.02 -14.60
C ALA A 274 -3.85 -5.06 -14.51
N ASP A 275 -4.42 -5.59 -13.42
CA ASP A 275 -5.86 -5.58 -13.19
C ASP A 275 -6.40 -4.16 -12.96
N LEU A 276 -5.80 -3.39 -12.06
CA LEU A 276 -6.20 -2.01 -11.77
C LEU A 276 -6.06 -1.10 -13.01
N ILE A 277 -4.92 -1.18 -13.70
CA ILE A 277 -4.68 -0.44 -14.95
C ILE A 277 -5.69 -0.85 -16.02
N SER A 278 -6.02 -2.14 -16.13
CA SER A 278 -7.02 -2.62 -17.10
C SER A 278 -8.41 -2.04 -16.82
N ARG A 279 -8.81 -1.88 -15.56
CA ARG A 279 -10.10 -1.28 -15.20
C ARG A 279 -10.16 0.20 -15.59
N ASP A 280 -9.12 0.97 -15.27
CA ASP A 280 -9.02 2.39 -15.63
C ASP A 280 -8.96 2.59 -17.14
N LEU A 281 -8.15 1.80 -17.84
CA LEU A 281 -8.06 1.85 -19.30
C LEU A 281 -9.37 1.51 -19.98
N GLU A 282 -10.16 0.57 -19.46
CA GLU A 282 -11.49 0.27 -20.03
C GLU A 282 -12.42 1.48 -19.91
N ALA A 283 -12.47 2.10 -18.72
CA ALA A 283 -13.30 3.28 -18.50
C ALA A 283 -12.89 4.46 -19.40
N ILE A 284 -11.59 4.73 -19.50
CA ILE A 284 -11.05 5.77 -20.39
C ILE A 284 -11.38 5.45 -21.85
N TYR A 285 -11.18 4.19 -22.28
CA TYR A 285 -11.46 3.76 -23.65
C TYR A 285 -12.93 3.95 -24.03
N GLU A 286 -13.85 3.59 -23.13
CA GLU A 286 -15.29 3.78 -23.34
C GLU A 286 -15.68 5.26 -23.38
N GLU A 287 -15.12 6.12 -22.53
CA GLU A 287 -15.46 7.54 -22.49
C GLU A 287 -14.82 8.36 -23.63
N LEU A 288 -13.62 8.00 -24.09
CA LEU A 288 -12.81 8.80 -25.01
C LEU A 288 -13.19 8.60 -26.49
N SER A 289 -14.46 8.86 -26.81
CA SER A 289 -15.06 8.79 -28.16
C SER A 289 -14.79 10.03 -29.05
N ILE A 290 -13.81 10.86 -28.68
CA ILE A 290 -13.52 12.15 -29.33
C ILE A 290 -12.96 11.94 -30.74
N THR A 291 -13.47 12.71 -31.71
CA THR A 291 -13.06 12.66 -33.13
C THR A 291 -12.06 13.76 -33.52
N ARG A 292 -12.00 14.84 -32.72
CA ARG A 292 -11.07 15.96 -32.92
C ARG A 292 -9.72 15.62 -32.29
N ALA A 293 -8.67 15.66 -33.11
CA ALA A 293 -7.30 15.35 -32.72
C ALA A 293 -6.33 16.23 -33.51
N THR A 294 -5.08 16.29 -33.04
CA THR A 294 -3.99 16.96 -33.74
C THR A 294 -3.63 16.22 -35.03
N ALA A 295 -2.86 16.88 -35.91
CA ALA A 295 -2.43 16.27 -37.17
C ALA A 295 -1.48 15.10 -36.91
N GLU A 296 -0.61 15.26 -35.90
CA GLU A 296 0.39 14.31 -35.44
C GLU A 296 -0.27 13.02 -34.96
N LEU A 297 -1.33 13.11 -34.13
CA LEU A 297 -2.05 11.92 -33.67
C LEU A 297 -2.75 11.21 -34.84
N ARG A 298 -3.31 11.95 -35.79
CA ARG A 298 -3.96 11.39 -36.99
C ARG A 298 -2.98 10.70 -37.93
N GLU A 299 -1.77 11.23 -38.06
CA GLU A 299 -0.71 10.57 -38.83
C GLU A 299 -0.32 9.24 -38.20
N LEU A 300 -0.26 9.19 -36.86
CA LEU A 300 0.10 7.97 -36.11
C LEU A 300 -0.94 6.85 -36.26
N VAL A 301 -2.24 7.17 -36.17
CA VAL A 301 -3.32 6.16 -36.19
C VAL A 301 -3.97 5.96 -37.56
N GLY A 302 -3.67 6.83 -38.53
CA GLY A 302 -4.29 6.87 -39.84
C GLY A 302 -5.67 7.55 -39.86
N ASP A 303 -6.36 7.44 -41.01
CA ASP A 303 -7.67 8.04 -41.22
C ASP A 303 -8.80 7.22 -40.55
N VAL A 304 -8.87 7.35 -39.23
CA VAL A 304 -9.89 6.70 -38.39
C VAL A 304 -10.76 7.75 -37.71
N ARG A 305 -12.04 7.42 -37.52
CA ARG A 305 -13.02 8.34 -36.90
C ARG A 305 -12.71 8.65 -35.44
N GLU A 306 -12.19 7.68 -34.70
CA GLU A 306 -11.93 7.76 -33.25
C GLU A 306 -10.43 7.55 -32.98
N PRO A 307 -9.58 8.59 -33.18
CA PRO A 307 -8.13 8.45 -33.14
C PRO A 307 -7.60 8.02 -31.76
N TYR A 308 -8.19 8.53 -30.67
CA TYR A 308 -7.76 8.15 -29.33
C TYR A 308 -8.09 6.69 -28.98
N ARG A 309 -9.22 6.15 -29.44
CA ARG A 309 -9.52 4.73 -29.26
C ARG A 309 -8.61 3.86 -30.13
N ALA A 310 -8.26 4.30 -31.33
CA ALA A 310 -7.34 3.57 -32.19
C ALA A 310 -5.95 3.39 -31.55
N ILE A 311 -5.44 4.41 -30.85
CA ILE A 311 -4.17 4.30 -30.12
C ILE A 311 -4.30 3.54 -28.80
N LEU A 312 -5.41 3.69 -28.07
CA LEU A 312 -5.61 3.03 -26.78
C LEU A 312 -5.99 1.55 -26.90
N LYS A 313 -6.60 1.11 -28.01
CA LYS A 313 -7.03 -0.28 -28.17
C LYS A 313 -5.88 -1.30 -28.06
N PRO A 314 -4.75 -1.17 -28.77
CA PRO A 314 -3.61 -2.07 -28.60
C PRO A 314 -3.07 -2.08 -27.17
N LEU A 315 -3.01 -0.91 -26.52
CA LEU A 315 -2.54 -0.79 -25.14
C LEU A 315 -3.47 -1.55 -24.18
N ARG A 316 -4.78 -1.30 -24.27
CA ARG A 316 -5.81 -1.97 -23.47
C ARG A 316 -5.77 -3.49 -23.66
N ASP A 317 -5.67 -3.95 -24.90
CA ASP A 317 -5.61 -5.37 -25.21
C ASP A 317 -4.31 -6.01 -24.68
N ALA A 318 -3.18 -5.29 -24.71
CA ALA A 318 -1.91 -5.73 -24.14
C ALA A 318 -1.94 -5.84 -22.60
N VAL A 319 -2.48 -4.82 -21.91
CA VAL A 319 -2.62 -4.84 -20.44
C VAL A 319 -3.58 -5.95 -19.99
N ARG A 320 -4.71 -6.13 -20.70
CA ARG A 320 -5.65 -7.22 -20.42
C ARG A 320 -5.00 -8.59 -20.59
N LYS A 321 -4.27 -8.78 -21.70
CA LYS A 321 -3.52 -10.01 -21.94
C LYS A 321 -2.49 -10.27 -20.83
N GLN A 322 -1.74 -9.24 -20.43
CA GLN A 322 -0.78 -9.31 -19.34
C GLN A 322 -1.43 -9.79 -18.03
N ARG A 323 -2.57 -9.20 -17.66
CA ARG A 323 -3.35 -9.61 -16.49
C ARG A 323 -3.78 -11.07 -16.58
N ASP A 324 -4.34 -11.48 -17.71
CA ASP A 324 -4.89 -12.83 -17.88
C ASP A 324 -3.77 -13.90 -17.84
N GLU A 325 -2.64 -13.66 -18.51
CA GLU A 325 -1.48 -14.56 -18.51
C GLU A 325 -0.80 -14.64 -17.13
N LEU A 326 -0.65 -13.52 -16.42
CA LEU A 326 -0.17 -13.53 -15.03
C LEU A 326 -1.14 -14.27 -14.11
N GLY A 327 -2.44 -14.09 -14.30
CA GLY A 327 -3.47 -14.79 -13.53
C GLY A 327 -3.41 -16.30 -13.74
N ALA A 328 -3.25 -16.74 -14.99
CA ALA A 328 -3.06 -18.15 -15.33
C ALA A 328 -1.79 -18.73 -14.68
N TYR A 329 -0.65 -18.02 -14.76
CA TYR A 329 0.59 -18.41 -14.08
C TYR A 329 0.43 -18.49 -12.55
N ILE A 330 -0.35 -17.57 -11.97
CA ILE A 330 -0.63 -17.57 -10.54
C ILE A 330 -1.43 -18.81 -10.15
N GLN A 331 -2.44 -19.20 -10.94
CA GLN A 331 -3.25 -20.38 -10.66
C GLN A 331 -2.50 -21.69 -10.91
N ASP A 332 -1.73 -21.76 -12.00
CA ASP A 332 -0.94 -22.92 -12.38
C ASP A 332 0.42 -22.47 -12.94
N GLY A 333 1.47 -22.75 -12.17
CA GLY A 333 2.86 -22.38 -12.49
C GLY A 333 3.47 -23.14 -13.67
N THR A 334 2.73 -24.03 -14.34
CA THR A 334 3.14 -24.66 -15.59
C THR A 334 2.93 -23.75 -16.81
N HIS A 335 2.05 -22.75 -16.69
CA HIS A 335 1.92 -21.72 -17.72
C HIS A 335 3.21 -20.89 -17.85
N PRO A 336 3.54 -20.38 -19.04
CA PRO A 336 4.70 -19.51 -19.18
C PRO A 336 4.45 -18.17 -18.50
N LEU A 337 5.47 -17.64 -17.80
CA LEU A 337 5.41 -16.29 -17.26
C LEU A 337 5.46 -15.28 -18.42
N PRO A 338 4.48 -14.35 -18.54
CA PRO A 338 4.47 -13.39 -19.62
C PRO A 338 5.62 -12.38 -19.49
N PRO A 339 6.09 -11.82 -20.62
CA PRO A 339 7.10 -10.78 -20.63
C PRO A 339 6.66 -9.58 -19.79
N VAL A 340 7.62 -8.76 -19.38
CA VAL A 340 7.33 -7.56 -18.60
C VAL A 340 6.80 -6.48 -19.53
N LEU A 341 5.67 -5.89 -19.15
CA LEU A 341 5.16 -4.65 -19.73
C LEU A 341 5.75 -3.50 -18.90
N PHE A 342 6.55 -2.63 -19.52
CA PHE A 342 7.19 -1.54 -18.80
C PHE A 342 6.24 -0.37 -18.60
N THR A 343 6.43 0.38 -17.51
CA THR A 343 5.59 1.53 -17.17
C THR A 343 5.55 2.56 -18.30
N GLN A 344 6.68 2.82 -18.95
CA GLN A 344 6.78 3.79 -20.04
C GLN A 344 6.02 3.36 -21.31
N ASP A 345 5.89 2.05 -21.55
CA ASP A 345 5.13 1.52 -22.68
C ASP A 345 3.62 1.79 -22.54
N ILE A 346 3.15 1.99 -21.30
CA ILE A 346 1.78 2.34 -20.96
C ILE A 346 1.60 3.87 -20.95
N ILE A 347 2.52 4.58 -20.30
CA ILE A 347 2.47 6.05 -20.18
C ILE A 347 2.57 6.73 -21.55
N GLY A 348 3.44 6.25 -22.45
CA GLY A 348 3.69 6.90 -23.75
C GLY A 348 2.42 7.17 -24.58
N PRO A 349 1.61 6.15 -24.89
CA PRO A 349 0.34 6.34 -25.59
C PRO A 349 -0.66 7.24 -24.85
N LEU A 350 -0.72 7.15 -23.51
CA LEU A 350 -1.60 8.00 -22.69
C LEU A 350 -1.19 9.47 -22.75
N GLN A 351 0.11 9.76 -22.71
CA GLN A 351 0.65 11.11 -22.86
C GLN A 351 0.38 11.67 -24.27
N GLN A 352 0.51 10.86 -25.32
CA GLN A 352 0.15 11.27 -26.68
C GLN A 352 -1.33 11.68 -26.79
N CYS A 353 -2.23 10.89 -26.18
CA CYS A 353 -3.64 11.28 -26.07
C CYS A 353 -3.80 12.61 -25.33
N ARG A 354 -3.13 12.76 -24.17
CA ARG A 354 -3.26 13.95 -23.32
C ARG A 354 -2.79 15.21 -24.03
N THR A 355 -1.61 15.17 -24.65
CA THR A 355 -1.05 16.29 -25.42
C THR A 355 -1.97 16.69 -26.57
N SER A 356 -2.45 15.73 -27.36
CA SER A 356 -3.38 16.03 -28.45
C SER A 356 -4.67 16.67 -27.95
N LEU A 357 -5.27 16.16 -26.85
CA LEU A 357 -6.47 16.74 -26.25
C LEU A 357 -6.25 18.18 -25.78
N ALA A 358 -5.13 18.46 -25.11
CA ALA A 358 -4.79 19.80 -24.64
C ALA A 358 -4.61 20.79 -25.80
N GLU A 359 -3.87 20.40 -26.86
CA GLU A 359 -3.61 21.25 -28.03
C GLU A 359 -4.87 21.57 -28.83
N VAL A 360 -5.83 20.63 -28.89
CA VAL A 360 -7.13 20.89 -29.52
C VAL A 360 -8.12 21.59 -28.57
N GLY A 361 -7.68 22.11 -27.43
CA GLY A 361 -8.50 22.88 -26.50
C GLY A 361 -9.52 22.04 -25.72
N LEU A 362 -9.25 20.75 -25.55
CA LEU A 362 -10.06 19.81 -24.76
C LEU A 362 -9.36 19.48 -23.43
N SER A 363 -8.75 20.49 -22.79
CA SER A 363 -7.98 20.33 -21.56
C SER A 363 -8.80 19.72 -20.41
N ALA A 364 -10.10 20.02 -20.30
CA ALA A 364 -10.96 19.40 -19.28
C ALA A 364 -11.02 17.85 -19.40
N ILE A 365 -10.87 17.31 -20.61
CA ILE A 365 -10.80 15.86 -20.85
C ILE A 365 -9.38 15.36 -20.58
N ALA A 366 -8.37 16.10 -21.06
CA ALA A 366 -6.96 15.78 -20.87
C ALA A 366 -6.58 15.66 -19.39
N GLU A 367 -7.10 16.56 -18.56
CA GLU A 367 -6.84 16.65 -17.12
C GLU A 367 -7.84 15.85 -16.28
N GLY A 368 -8.70 15.02 -16.89
CA GLY A 368 -9.63 14.12 -16.21
C GLY A 368 -9.02 12.76 -15.87
N LYS A 369 -9.77 11.67 -16.11
CA LYS A 369 -9.36 10.28 -15.83
C LYS A 369 -8.04 9.87 -16.50
N LEU A 370 -7.73 10.48 -17.65
CA LEU A 370 -6.48 10.23 -18.36
C LEU A 370 -5.27 10.68 -17.53
N LEU A 371 -5.33 11.86 -16.94
CA LEU A 371 -4.31 12.36 -16.04
C LEU A 371 -4.21 11.52 -14.76
N ASP A 372 -5.35 11.09 -14.20
CA ASP A 372 -5.36 10.25 -13.00
C ASP A 372 -4.63 8.92 -13.25
N LEU A 373 -4.86 8.27 -14.40
CA LEU A 373 -4.13 7.06 -14.76
C LEU A 373 -2.63 7.31 -14.99
N ILE A 374 -2.25 8.43 -15.62
CA ILE A 374 -0.83 8.79 -15.79
C ILE A 374 -0.18 8.96 -14.41
N ARG A 375 -0.83 9.67 -13.48
CA ARG A 375 -0.35 9.87 -12.11
C ARG A 375 -0.21 8.55 -11.35
N ARG A 376 -1.19 7.66 -11.48
CA ARG A 376 -1.13 6.30 -10.92
C ARG A 376 0.07 5.54 -11.48
N LEU A 377 0.32 5.60 -12.78
CA LEU A 377 1.48 4.93 -13.39
C LEU A 377 2.81 5.55 -12.93
N GLU A 378 2.88 6.86 -12.73
CA GLU A 378 4.07 7.51 -12.18
C GLU A 378 4.35 7.12 -10.72
N SER A 379 3.30 6.89 -9.92
CA SER A 379 3.40 6.55 -8.49
C SER A 379 3.54 5.06 -8.19
N PHE A 380 2.79 4.22 -8.90
CA PHE A 380 2.68 2.77 -8.66
C PHE A 380 3.39 1.94 -9.74
N GLY A 381 3.54 2.48 -10.95
CA GLY A 381 4.13 1.77 -12.08
C GLY A 381 3.31 0.57 -12.58
N ALA A 382 3.89 -0.17 -13.54
CA ALA A 382 3.33 -1.44 -14.01
C ALA A 382 3.52 -2.62 -13.03
N HIS A 383 4.04 -2.35 -11.82
CA HIS A 383 4.37 -3.35 -10.80
C HIS A 383 3.69 -3.09 -9.45
N LEU A 384 2.81 -2.07 -9.36
CA LEU A 384 2.06 -1.63 -8.18
C LEU A 384 2.91 -1.00 -7.07
N VAL A 385 3.97 -1.69 -6.64
CA VAL A 385 4.92 -1.21 -5.64
C VAL A 385 6.33 -1.58 -6.05
N THR A 386 7.32 -0.86 -5.53
CA THR A 386 8.71 -1.32 -5.61
C THR A 386 9.11 -2.14 -4.40
N LEU A 387 9.71 -3.30 -4.62
CA LEU A 387 10.08 -4.20 -3.55
C LEU A 387 11.48 -3.85 -3.00
N ASP A 388 11.55 -3.58 -1.70
CA ASP A 388 12.83 -3.56 -0.99
C ASP A 388 13.19 -4.98 -0.54
N VAL A 389 14.47 -5.33 -0.64
CA VAL A 389 14.98 -6.59 -0.09
C VAL A 389 15.84 -6.28 1.11
N ARG A 390 15.59 -6.95 2.23
CA ARG A 390 16.32 -6.71 3.48
C ARG A 390 16.91 -8.00 4.05
N GLN A 391 18.20 -8.00 4.39
CA GLN A 391 18.87 -9.15 5.01
C GLN A 391 19.96 -8.67 5.98
N GLU A 392 20.27 -9.46 7.00
CA GLU A 392 21.35 -9.14 7.95
C GLU A 392 22.76 -9.33 7.35
N SER A 393 23.69 -8.45 7.73
CA SER A 393 25.09 -8.40 7.27
C SER A 393 25.84 -9.73 7.42
N THR A 394 25.61 -10.44 8.53
CA THR A 394 26.23 -11.74 8.83
C THR A 394 26.01 -12.74 7.70
N ARG A 395 24.80 -12.77 7.12
CA ARG A 395 24.45 -13.73 6.05
C ARG A 395 25.20 -13.45 4.75
N HIS A 396 25.57 -12.20 4.48
CA HIS A 396 26.43 -11.86 3.34
C HIS A 396 27.87 -12.29 3.60
N SER A 397 28.36 -12.03 4.82
CA SER A 397 29.69 -12.46 5.25
C SER A 397 29.87 -13.98 5.18
N ASP A 398 28.84 -14.75 5.57
CA ASP A 398 28.83 -16.21 5.49
C ASP A 398 28.96 -16.69 4.04
N VAL A 399 28.22 -16.08 3.10
CA VAL A 399 28.30 -16.41 1.67
C VAL A 399 29.70 -16.14 1.12
N ILE A 400 30.27 -14.96 1.42
CA ILE A 400 31.64 -14.64 0.99
C ILE A 400 32.63 -15.63 1.60
N GLY A 401 32.48 -15.99 2.88
CA GLY A 401 33.33 -16.97 3.55
C GLY A 401 33.28 -18.37 2.94
N GLU A 402 32.10 -18.85 2.55
CA GLU A 402 31.97 -20.12 1.83
C GLU A 402 32.62 -20.06 0.44
N ILE A 403 32.47 -18.93 -0.27
CA ILE A 403 33.10 -18.71 -1.59
C ILE A 403 34.63 -18.70 -1.46
N THR A 404 35.20 -17.92 -0.53
CA THR A 404 36.66 -17.84 -0.35
C THR A 404 37.24 -19.18 0.08
N THR A 405 36.53 -19.92 0.93
CA THR A 405 36.94 -21.27 1.36
C THR A 405 36.95 -22.24 0.18
N ALA A 406 35.90 -22.25 -0.64
CA ALA A 406 35.80 -23.12 -1.81
C ALA A 406 36.86 -22.81 -2.88
N LEU A 407 37.29 -21.56 -2.98
CA LEU A 407 38.37 -21.12 -3.88
C LEU A 407 39.77 -21.32 -3.31
N GLY A 408 39.90 -21.77 -2.04
CA GLY A 408 41.18 -21.93 -1.36
C GLY A 408 41.87 -20.61 -0.99
N LEU A 409 41.10 -19.51 -0.88
CA LEU A 409 41.60 -18.17 -0.53
C LEU A 409 41.67 -17.93 0.98
N GLY A 410 41.02 -18.79 1.78
CA GLY A 410 40.99 -18.71 3.24
C GLY A 410 39.60 -18.41 3.80
N ASN A 411 39.54 -18.19 5.11
CA ASN A 411 38.28 -17.93 5.83
C ASN A 411 38.05 -16.42 5.99
N TYR A 412 37.14 -15.86 5.17
CA TYR A 412 36.78 -14.43 5.20
C TYR A 412 36.37 -13.92 6.59
N SER A 413 35.73 -14.76 7.42
CA SER A 413 35.27 -14.36 8.76
C SER A 413 36.42 -14.04 9.73
N GLU A 414 37.61 -14.58 9.49
CA GLU A 414 38.81 -14.38 10.32
C GLU A 414 39.65 -13.18 9.85
N TRP A 415 39.33 -12.61 8.68
CA TRP A 415 40.09 -11.49 8.11
C TRP A 415 39.83 -10.20 8.88
N SER A 416 40.87 -9.35 8.92
CA SER A 416 40.69 -7.99 9.44
C SER A 416 39.79 -7.18 8.50
N GLU A 417 39.15 -6.12 9.01
CA GLU A 417 38.29 -5.27 8.21
C GLU A 417 39.02 -4.67 6.99
N THR A 418 40.29 -4.29 7.17
CA THR A 418 41.13 -3.81 6.06
C THR A 418 41.31 -4.88 4.98
N ASP A 419 41.63 -6.11 5.36
CA ASP A 419 41.83 -7.22 4.41
C ASP A 419 40.52 -7.56 3.68
N LYS A 420 39.38 -7.53 4.39
CA LYS A 420 38.05 -7.69 3.78
C LYS A 420 37.79 -6.64 2.71
N GLN A 421 38.01 -5.36 3.04
CA GLN A 421 37.81 -4.27 2.08
C GLN A 421 38.73 -4.38 0.87
N ASP A 422 40.01 -4.71 1.08
CA ASP A 422 40.99 -4.82 0.00
C ASP A 422 40.62 -5.96 -0.95
N PHE A 423 40.23 -7.12 -0.42
CA PHE A 423 39.71 -8.22 -1.22
C PHE A 423 38.45 -7.83 -2.00
N LEU A 424 37.45 -7.26 -1.32
CA LEU A 424 36.17 -6.91 -1.96
C LEU A 424 36.35 -5.86 -3.07
N LYS A 425 37.16 -4.81 -2.84
CA LYS A 425 37.47 -3.80 -3.87
C LYS A 425 38.19 -4.40 -5.07
N ALA A 426 39.12 -5.33 -4.82
CA ALA A 426 39.83 -6.03 -5.88
C ALA A 426 38.85 -6.87 -6.73
N GLU A 427 37.96 -7.64 -6.10
CA GLU A 427 37.02 -8.49 -6.84
C GLU A 427 35.88 -7.71 -7.52
N ILE A 428 35.37 -6.63 -6.94
CA ILE A 428 34.34 -5.77 -7.58
C ILE A 428 34.85 -5.19 -8.91
N THR A 429 36.15 -4.88 -9.00
CA THR A 429 36.76 -4.34 -10.22
C THR A 429 37.27 -5.42 -11.18
N ASN A 430 37.25 -6.68 -10.76
CA ASN A 430 37.77 -7.81 -11.51
C ASN A 430 36.71 -8.34 -12.51
N PRO A 431 36.98 -8.33 -13.83
CA PRO A 431 36.02 -8.84 -14.81
C PRO A 431 35.89 -10.37 -14.80
N ARG A 432 36.76 -11.09 -14.09
CA ARG A 432 36.67 -12.55 -13.96
C ARG A 432 35.55 -12.91 -12.96
N PRO A 433 34.61 -13.82 -13.31
CA PRO A 433 33.60 -14.30 -12.36
C PRO A 433 34.23 -14.95 -11.12
N LEU A 434 33.73 -14.56 -9.94
CA LEU A 434 34.16 -15.10 -8.65
C LEU A 434 33.44 -16.42 -8.29
N LEU A 435 32.11 -16.47 -8.51
CA LEU A 435 31.28 -17.60 -8.12
C LEU A 435 31.55 -18.83 -9.01
N PRO A 436 31.93 -20.00 -8.44
CA PRO A 436 32.09 -21.22 -9.22
C PRO A 436 30.79 -21.68 -9.88
N LEU A 437 30.86 -22.20 -11.12
CA LEU A 437 29.70 -22.68 -11.88
C LEU A 437 28.84 -23.73 -11.13
N ASN A 438 29.50 -24.64 -10.41
CA ASN A 438 28.85 -25.69 -9.61
C ASN A 438 29.08 -25.47 -8.11
N PHE A 439 29.00 -24.21 -7.66
CA PHE A 439 29.12 -23.89 -6.25
C PHE A 439 27.94 -24.46 -5.47
N ALA A 440 28.23 -25.34 -4.51
CA ALA A 440 27.26 -25.92 -3.61
C ALA A 440 27.40 -25.24 -2.24
N ALA A 441 26.55 -24.24 -2.00
CA ALA A 441 26.49 -23.53 -0.74
C ALA A 441 25.71 -24.32 0.32
N SER A 442 25.88 -23.98 1.60
CA SER A 442 24.93 -24.40 2.64
C SER A 442 23.53 -23.86 2.34
N GLU A 443 22.47 -24.48 2.87
CA GLU A 443 21.08 -24.04 2.67
C GLU A 443 20.87 -22.53 3.01
N PRO A 444 21.38 -22.00 4.14
CA PRO A 444 21.32 -20.58 4.44
C PRO A 444 22.00 -19.67 3.40
N CYS A 445 23.17 -20.06 2.89
CA CYS A 445 23.92 -19.29 1.89
C CYS A 445 23.29 -19.42 0.49
N GLN A 446 22.73 -20.59 0.18
CA GLN A 446 22.02 -20.83 -1.07
C GLN A 446 20.78 -19.94 -1.19
N GLU A 447 20.02 -19.75 -0.11
CA GLU A 447 18.88 -18.82 -0.11
C GLU A 447 19.30 -17.36 -0.37
N VAL A 448 20.46 -16.92 0.13
CA VAL A 448 20.99 -15.57 -0.17
C VAL A 448 21.34 -15.44 -1.65
N LEU A 449 22.04 -16.43 -2.21
CA LEU A 449 22.37 -16.46 -3.64
C LEU A 449 21.12 -16.52 -4.52
N ASP A 450 20.14 -17.35 -4.16
CA ASP A 450 18.87 -17.46 -4.88
C ASP A 450 18.08 -16.16 -4.84
N THR A 451 18.19 -15.40 -3.76
CA THR A 451 17.60 -14.07 -3.64
C THR A 451 18.24 -13.08 -4.59
N PHE A 452 19.58 -13.04 -4.67
CA PHE A 452 20.27 -12.20 -5.64
C PHE A 452 19.94 -12.59 -7.08
N ARG A 453 19.75 -13.89 -7.38
CA ARG A 453 19.24 -14.33 -8.69
C ARG A 453 17.84 -13.80 -8.98
N VAL A 454 16.94 -13.82 -8.01
CA VAL A 454 15.60 -13.23 -8.16
C VAL A 454 15.69 -11.73 -8.42
N ILE A 455 16.56 -11.00 -7.71
CA ILE A 455 16.79 -9.56 -7.94
C ILE A 455 17.31 -9.33 -9.37
N ALA A 456 18.30 -10.10 -9.83
CA ALA A 456 18.89 -9.95 -11.16
C ALA A 456 17.91 -10.25 -12.32
N GLU A 457 16.99 -11.18 -12.12
CA GLU A 457 15.94 -11.52 -13.10
C GLU A 457 14.75 -10.54 -13.08
N THR A 458 14.69 -9.66 -12.07
CA THR A 458 13.58 -8.74 -11.86
C THR A 458 13.85 -7.39 -12.54
N PRO A 459 12.85 -6.79 -13.22
CA PRO A 459 12.99 -5.45 -13.81
C PRO A 459 13.42 -4.41 -12.79
N ARG A 460 14.36 -3.53 -13.16
CA ARG A 460 14.87 -2.47 -12.27
C ARG A 460 13.78 -1.57 -11.71
N GLU A 461 12.74 -1.27 -12.49
CA GLU A 461 11.61 -0.43 -12.08
C GLU A 461 10.72 -1.08 -11.01
N ALA A 462 10.81 -2.39 -10.80
CA ALA A 462 10.07 -3.12 -9.76
C ALA A 462 10.85 -3.26 -8.44
N LEU A 463 12.12 -2.83 -8.42
CA LEU A 463 13.01 -2.96 -7.27
C LEU A 463 13.21 -1.60 -6.59
N GLY A 464 13.13 -1.59 -5.27
CA GLY A 464 13.48 -0.46 -4.43
C GLY A 464 14.96 -0.50 -4.06
N CYS A 465 15.24 -0.58 -2.76
CA CYS A 465 16.57 -0.66 -2.19
C CYS A 465 16.90 -2.07 -1.66
N TYR A 466 18.21 -2.33 -1.50
CA TYR A 466 18.70 -3.47 -0.72
C TYR A 466 19.13 -2.95 0.65
N VAL A 467 18.43 -3.36 1.70
CA VAL A 467 18.69 -2.95 3.09
C VAL A 467 19.56 -4.01 3.77
N ILE A 468 20.63 -3.56 4.41
CA ILE A 468 21.54 -4.42 5.17
C ILE A 468 21.28 -4.17 6.65
N SER A 469 20.61 -5.10 7.31
CA SER A 469 20.43 -5.04 8.77
C SER A 469 21.73 -5.31 9.48
N MET A 470 21.90 -4.73 10.67
CA MET A 470 23.10 -4.91 11.49
C MET A 470 24.41 -4.56 10.75
N ALA A 471 24.35 -3.67 9.74
CA ALA A 471 25.54 -3.14 9.09
C ALA A 471 26.35 -2.32 10.10
N SER A 472 27.62 -2.66 10.25
CA SER A 472 28.55 -2.01 11.18
C SER A 472 29.82 -1.51 10.51
N GLU A 473 30.26 -2.15 9.43
CA GLU A 473 31.55 -1.87 8.79
C GLU A 473 31.38 -1.62 7.28
N PRO A 474 32.33 -0.92 6.62
CA PRO A 474 32.27 -0.71 5.17
C PRO A 474 32.25 -2.00 4.34
N SER A 475 32.88 -3.07 4.83
CA SER A 475 32.85 -4.38 4.17
C SER A 475 31.45 -4.97 4.03
N ASP A 476 30.50 -4.64 4.92
CA ASP A 476 29.11 -5.12 4.85
C ASP A 476 28.43 -4.62 3.56
N VAL A 477 28.62 -3.34 3.23
CA VAL A 477 28.08 -2.72 2.01
C VAL A 477 28.77 -3.28 0.76
N LEU A 478 30.10 -3.39 0.81
CA LEU A 478 30.90 -3.89 -0.31
C LEU A 478 30.62 -5.37 -0.61
N ALA A 479 30.34 -6.20 0.41
CA ALA A 479 29.97 -7.60 0.23
C ALA A 479 28.67 -7.72 -0.59
N VAL A 480 27.64 -6.93 -0.28
CA VAL A 480 26.41 -6.91 -1.07
C VAL A 480 26.64 -6.39 -2.48
N GLN A 481 27.48 -5.36 -2.67
CA GLN A 481 27.84 -4.86 -4.01
C GLN A 481 28.57 -5.89 -4.87
N LEU A 482 29.36 -6.79 -4.26
CA LEU A 482 30.02 -7.89 -4.97
C LEU A 482 29.06 -9.04 -5.31
N LEU A 483 28.05 -9.28 -4.47
CA LEU A 483 27.09 -10.36 -4.65
C LEU A 483 25.94 -10.01 -5.64
N LEU A 484 25.61 -8.72 -5.75
CA LEU A 484 24.74 -8.17 -6.80
C LEU A 484 25.43 -8.15 -8.15
#